data_AF-A0A1H4BQN1-F1
#
_entry.id   AF-A0A1H4BQN1-F1
#
_cell.length_a   1.000
_cell.length_b   1.000
_cell.length_c   1.000
_cell.angle_alpha   90.00
_cell.angle_beta   90.00
_cell.angle_gamma   90.00
#
_symmetry.space_group_name_H-M   'P 1'
#
loop_
_entity.id
_entity.type
_entity.pdbx_description
1 polymer ?
#
loop_
_entity_poly.entity_id
_entity_poly.type
_entity_poly.pdbx_seq_one_letter_code
_entity_poly.pdbx_strand_id
1 'polypeptide(L)' 'MIYELNKIMKSLITNLMDSLLFLLIVFFYGLSVLQLPIPELAHMFLLLIVFSFVINMILSSSGKHFPLSR' A
#
# COMPACT_ATOMS: atom_id res chain seq x y z
N MET A 1 8.84 -26.95 -4.32
CA MET A 1 7.81 -26.40 -3.40
C MET A 1 8.44 -25.59 -2.26
N ILE A 2 9.34 -26.17 -1.45
CA ILE A 2 10.03 -25.44 -0.35
C ILE A 2 10.85 -24.25 -0.87
N TYR A 3 11.59 -24.42 -1.98
CA TYR A 3 12.36 -23.34 -2.61
C TYR A 3 11.50 -22.16 -3.07
N GLU A 4 10.37 -22.43 -3.74
CA GLU A 4 9.43 -21.40 -4.20
C GLU A 4 8.77 -20.65 -3.05
N LEU A 5 8.37 -21.35 -1.99
CA LEU A 5 7.85 -20.72 -0.77
C LEU A 5 8.89 -19.81 -0.11
N ASN A 6 10.16 -20.22 -0.08
CA ASN A 6 11.23 -19.42 0.50
C ASN A 6 11.52 -18.16 -0.32
N LYS A 7 11.42 -18.26 -1.65
CA LYS A 7 11.54 -17.11 -2.56
C LYS A 7 10.40 -16.12 -2.37
N ILE A 8 9.17 -16.61 -2.24
CA ILE A 8 7.99 -15.78 -1.97
C ILE A 8 8.14 -15.09 -0.61
N MET A 9 8.47 -15.84 0.44
CA MET A 9 8.67 -15.29 1.79
C MET A 9 9.76 -14.22 1.82
N LYS A 10 10.90 -14.46 1.18
CA LYS A 10 11.98 -13.48 1.08
C LYS A 10 11.51 -12.21 0.36
N SER A 11 10.82 -12.35 -0.77
CA SER A 11 10.26 -11.20 -1.49
C SER A 11 9.24 -10.43 -0.68
N LEU A 12 8.38 -11.13 0.07
CA LEU A 12 7.35 -10.53 0.91
C LEU A 12 7.98 -9.72 2.05
N ILE A 13 9.01 -10.27 2.71
CA ILE A 13 9.75 -9.59 3.77
C ILE A 13 10.50 -8.38 3.24
N THR A 14 11.20 -8.50 2.11
CA THR A 14 11.92 -7.38 1.50
C THR A 14 10.97 -6.25 1.10
N ASN A 15 9.88 -6.58 0.40
CA ASN A 15 8.88 -5.59 0.00
C ASN A 15 8.23 -4.91 1.21
N LEU A 16 7.98 -5.67 2.28
CA LEU A 16 7.42 -5.13 3.52
C LEU A 16 8.40 -4.14 4.17
N MET A 17 9.69 -4.49 4.25
CA MET A 17 10.72 -3.58 4.78
C MET A 17 10.88 -2.33 3.94
N ASP A 18 10.93 -2.44 2.62
CA ASP A 18 11.04 -1.29 1.73
C ASP A 18 9.82 -0.36 1.87
N SER A 19 8.62 -0.93 1.95
CA SER A 19 7.39 -0.15 2.14
C SER A 19 7.35 0.57 3.49
N LEU A 20 7.86 -0.08 4.54
CA LEU A 20 7.86 0.47 5.90
C LEU A 20 8.88 1.60 6.02
N LEU A 21 10.05 1.45 5.42
CA LEU A 21 11.07 2.49 5.37
C LEU A 21 10.58 3.71 4.58
N PHE A 22 9.88 3.49 3.46
CA PHE A 22 9.24 4.57 2.70
C PHE A 22 8.18 5.30 3.54
N LEU A 23 7.31 4.55 4.23
CA LEU A 23 6.28 5.13 5.10
C LEU A 23 6.89 5.97 6.23
N LEU A 24 7.98 5.50 6.82
CA LEU A 24 8.72 6.22 7.85
C LEU A 24 9.27 7.55 7.33
N ILE A 25 9.86 7.56 6.13
CA ILE A 25 10.36 8.80 5.50
C ILE A 25 9.22 9.79 5.27
N VAL A 26 8.09 9.34 4.73
CA VAL A 26 6.92 10.21 4.50
C VAL A 26 6.37 10.77 5.82
N PHE A 27 6.33 9.95 6.87
CA PHE A 27 5.90 10.38 8.19
C PHE A 27 6.83 11.45 8.78
N PHE A 28 8.15 11.24 8.72
CA PHE A 28 9.13 12.23 9.16
C PHE A 28 9.08 13.51 8.33
N TYR A 29 8.89 13.41 7.01
CA TYR A 29 8.72 14.57 6.15
C TYR A 29 7.50 15.41 6.56
N GLY A 30 6.38 14.73 6.85
CA GLY A 30 5.17 15.34 7.38
C GLY A 30 5.39 16.09 8.70
N LEU A 31 6.10 15.48 9.64
CA LEU A 31 6.38 16.07 10.95
C LEU A 31 7.43 17.18 10.90
N SER A 32 8.54 16.99 10.18
CA SER A 32 9.70 17.88 10.24
C SER A 32 9.63 19.01 9.22
N VAL A 33 9.17 18.74 8.00
CA VAL A 33 9.16 19.73 6.92
C VAL A 33 7.83 20.48 6.89
N LEU A 34 6.71 19.75 6.90
CA LEU A 34 5.39 20.39 6.92
C LEU A 34 4.97 20.86 8.31
N GLN A 35 5.67 20.43 9.36
CA GLN A 35 5.36 20.77 10.76
C GLN A 35 3.91 20.46 11.12
N LEU A 36 3.33 19.44 10.46
CA LEU A 36 1.96 19.04 10.70
C LEU A 36 1.86 18.40 12.09
N PRO A 37 0.83 18.73 12.88
CA PRO A 37 0.62 18.01 14.10
C PRO A 37 0.26 16.55 13.79
N ILE A 38 0.63 15.65 14.71
CA ILE A 38 0.40 14.20 14.59
C ILE A 38 -1.05 13.85 14.20
N PRO A 39 -2.11 14.48 14.80
CA PRO A 39 -3.48 14.17 14.40
C PRO A 39 -3.76 14.44 12.92
N GLU A 40 -3.27 15.53 12.34
CA GLU A 40 -3.47 15.87 10.93
C GLU A 40 -2.78 14.84 10.01
N LEU A 41 -1.56 14.41 10.35
CA LEU A 41 -0.88 13.34 9.62
C LEU A 41 -1.67 12.04 9.66
N ALA A 42 -2.22 11.67 10.82
CA ALA A 42 -3.06 10.49 10.96
C ALA A 42 -4.31 10.56 10.07
N HIS A 43 -4.94 11.74 9.96
CA HIS A 43 -6.06 11.96 9.03
C HIS A 43 -5.65 11.81 7.57
N MET A 44 -4.48 12.31 7.17
CA MET A 44 -3.97 12.14 5.80
C MET A 44 -3.72 10.67 5.46
N PHE A 45 -3.11 9.89 6.37
CA PHE A 45 -2.93 8.45 6.19
C PHE A 45 -4.27 7.71 6.14
N LEU A 46 -5.24 8.08 6.98
CA LEU A 46 -6.57 7.50 6.96
C LEU A 46 -7.26 7.73 5.61
N LEU A 47 -7.22 8.97 5.09
CA LEU A 47 -7.75 9.29 3.77
C LEU A 47 -7.07 8.46 2.68
N LEU A 48 -5.74 8.33 2.72
CA LEU A 48 -4.99 7.51 1.76
C LEU A 48 -5.47 6.05 1.76
N ILE A 49 -5.69 5.45 2.93
CA ILE A 49 -6.19 4.07 3.07
C ILE A 49 -7.61 3.96 2.49
N VAL A 50 -8.50 4.89 2.83
CA VAL A 50 -9.88 4.91 2.32
C VAL A 50 -9.90 5.04 0.80
N PHE A 51 -9.15 5.99 0.24
CA PHE A 51 -9.06 6.16 -1.21
C PHE A 51 -8.48 4.93 -1.90
N SER A 52 -7.40 4.36 -1.35
CA SER A 52 -6.80 3.12 -1.88
C SER A 52 -7.81 1.97 -1.88
N PHE A 53 -8.58 1.81 -0.81
CA PHE A 53 -9.61 0.79 -0.71
C PHE A 53 -10.73 1.00 -1.73
N VAL A 54 -11.24 2.23 -1.86
CA VAL A 54 -12.29 2.59 -2.84
C VAL A 54 -11.81 2.35 -4.26
N ILE A 55 -10.60 2.80 -4.61
CA ILE A 55 -10.00 2.57 -5.95
C ILE A 55 -9.87 1.07 -6.21
N ASN A 56 -9.36 0.30 -5.25
CA ASN A 56 -9.22 -1.16 -5.39
C ASN A 56 -10.58 -1.85 -5.56
N MET A 57 -11.62 -1.39 -4.87
CA MET A 57 -12.98 -1.92 -5.03
C MET A 57 -13.55 -1.61 -6.42
N ILE A 58 -13.36 -0.39 -6.94
CA ILE A 58 -13.78 -0.01 -8.29
C ILE A 58 -13.02 -0.84 -9.35
N LEU A 59 -11.70 -0.94 -9.23
CA LEU A 59 -10.87 -1.72 -10.16
C LEU A 59 -11.22 -3.22 -10.11
N SER A 60 -11.45 -3.78 -8.93
CA SER A 60 -11.87 -5.17 -8.75
C SER A 60 -13.25 -5.42 -9.36
N SER A 61 -14.19 -4.48 -9.21
CA SER A 61 -15.52 -4.55 -9.80
C SER A 61 -15.49 -4.42 -11.33
N SER A 62 -14.55 -3.65 -11.88
CA SER A 62 -14.40 -3.48 -13.32
C SER A 62 -13.67 -4.66 -14.01
N GLY A 63 -13.13 -5.61 -13.25
CA GLY A 63 -12.39 -6.78 -13.74
C GLY A 63 -13.23 -7.96 -14.22
N LYS A 64 -14.57 -7.85 -14.23
CA LYS A 64 -15.48 -8.86 -14.78
C LYS A 64 -16.22 -8.29 -15.99
N HIS A 65 -15.67 -8.50 -17.19
CA HIS A 65 -16.39 -8.83 -18.43
C HIS A 65 -15.45 -8.80 -19.65
N PHE A 66 -14.71 -9.88 -19.86
CA PHE A 66 -14.47 -10.39 -21.20
C PHE A 66 -14.58 -11.92 -21.12
N PRO A 67 -15.69 -12.53 -21.55
CA PRO A 67 -15.67 -13.96 -21.81
C PRO A 67 -14.74 -14.15 -23.01
N LEU A 68 -13.61 -14.84 -22.80
CA LEU A 68 -12.86 -15.48 -23.87
C LEU A 68 -13.77 -16.56 -24.47
N SER A 69 -14.67 -16.15 -25.37
CA SER A 69 -15.44 -17.06 -26.21
C SER A 69 -14.66 -17.30 -27.49
N ARG A 70 -14.19 -18.55 -27.61
CA ARG A 70 -13.65 -19.25 -28.79
C ARG A 70 -12.25 -18.88 -29.26
#